data_AF-A0A7V3NMA9-F1
#
_entry.id   AF-A0A7V3NMA9-F1
#
_cell.length_a   1.000
_cell.length_b   1.000
_cell.length_c   1.000
_cell.angle_alpha   90.00
_cell.angle_beta   90.00
_cell.angle_gamma   90.00
#
_symmetry.space_group_name_H-M   'P 1'
#
loop_
_entity.id
_entity.type
_entity.pdbx_description
1 polymer ?
#
loop_
_entity_poly.entity_id
_entity_poly.type
_entity_poly.pdbx_seq_one_letter_code
_entity_poly.pdbx_strand_id
1 'polypeptide(L)'
;MEARFNMKNINGKRYRFEIEAGHAHFAIKAQCKTTGRYSFINNLNAIISAFNVNLNDFRFCESIWDVTSQETKKFKAIAKKLFTDRCFISYLEKKLDEDRIEGEWENISSI
;
A
#
# COMPACT_ATOMS: atom_id res chain seq x y z
N MET A 1 4.92 15.41 -18.93
CA MET A 1 5.21 14.03 -18.48
C MET A 1 5.40 14.09 -16.97
N GLU A 2 4.47 13.56 -16.17
CA GLU A 2 4.60 13.57 -14.69
C GLU A 2 5.66 12.54 -14.25
N ALA A 3 6.61 12.96 -13.41
CA ALA A 3 7.69 12.10 -12.93
C ALA A 3 7.17 11.03 -11.97
N ARG A 4 7.72 9.80 -12.07
CA ARG A 4 7.46 8.70 -11.12
C ARG A 4 7.84 9.11 -9.70
N PHE A 5 6.97 8.83 -8.74
CA PHE A 5 7.28 8.90 -7.32
C PHE A 5 7.46 7.50 -6.78
N ASN A 6 8.65 7.25 -6.22
CA ASN A 6 8.94 6.03 -5.50
C ASN A 6 9.40 6.41 -4.09
N MET A 7 8.65 5.98 -3.08
CA MET A 7 9.04 6.08 -1.67
C MET A 7 9.41 4.69 -1.19
N LYS A 8 10.71 4.47 -1.00
CA LYS A 8 11.26 3.16 -0.66
C LYS A 8 11.76 3.12 0.77
N ASN A 9 11.94 1.91 1.30
CA ASN A 9 12.57 1.65 2.58
C ASN A 9 11.86 2.28 3.79
N ILE A 10 10.53 2.38 3.75
CA ILE A 10 9.77 2.77 4.94
C ILE A 10 9.80 1.58 5.90
N ASN A 11 10.45 1.76 7.05
CA ASN A 11 10.69 0.67 7.99
C ASN A 11 9.66 0.70 9.11
N GLY A 12 8.76 -0.30 9.11
CA GLY A 12 7.99 -0.69 10.28
C GLY A 12 8.79 -1.66 11.17
N LYS A 13 8.16 -2.18 12.23
CA LYS A 13 8.80 -3.14 13.14
C LYS A 13 8.91 -4.52 12.49
N ARG A 14 7.83 -4.98 11.84
CA ARG A 14 7.70 -6.31 11.22
C ARG A 14 7.76 -6.28 9.70
N TYR A 15 7.45 -5.14 9.09
CA TYR A 15 7.35 -4.98 7.65
C TYR A 15 8.23 -3.85 7.12
N ARG A 16 8.62 -3.97 5.85
CA ARG A 16 9.12 -2.86 5.03
C ARG A 16 8.05 -2.47 4.03
N PHE A 17 7.90 -1.19 3.78
CA PHE A 17 6.93 -0.68 2.81
C PHE A 17 7.63 0.08 1.68
N GLU A 18 7.10 -0.10 0.48
CA GLU A 18 7.46 0.63 -0.72
C GLU A 18 6.19 1.15 -1.39
N ILE A 19 6.22 2.40 -1.85
CA ILE A 19 5.08 3.07 -2.46
C ILE A 19 5.50 3.55 -3.85
N GLU A 20 4.75 3.12 -4.85
CA GLU A 20 4.93 3.47 -6.25
C GLU A 20 3.72 4.28 -6.71
N ALA A 21 3.97 5.48 -7.25
CA ALA A 21 2.91 6.35 -7.76
C ALA A 21 3.38 7.08 -9.02
N GLY A 22 2.67 6.89 -10.14
CA GLY A 22 2.98 7.52 -11.42
C GLY A 22 2.47 6.72 -12.61
N HIS A 23 2.45 7.33 -13.80
CA HIS A 23 1.95 6.70 -15.04
C HIS A 23 0.59 6.02 -14.90
N ALA A 24 -0.36 6.73 -14.29
CA ALA A 24 -1.72 6.23 -14.04
C ALA A 24 -1.80 4.98 -13.13
N HIS A 25 -0.80 4.79 -12.27
CA HIS A 25 -0.72 3.65 -11.38
C HIS A 25 -0.36 4.08 -9.95
N PHE A 26 -0.95 3.40 -8.96
CA PHE A 26 -0.63 3.55 -7.55
C PHE A 26 -0.59 2.19 -6.85
N ALA A 27 0.53 1.86 -6.20
CA ALA A 27 0.70 0.61 -5.47
C ALA A 27 1.48 0.81 -4.17
N ILE A 28 1.08 0.05 -3.16
CA ILE A 28 1.74 -0.06 -1.86
C ILE A 28 2.14 -1.51 -1.69
N LYS A 29 3.45 -1.73 -1.59
CA LYS A 29 4.03 -3.04 -1.38
C LYS A 29 4.45 -3.18 0.08
N ALA A 30 4.08 -4.29 0.71
CA ALA A 30 4.55 -4.68 2.03
C ALA A 30 5.46 -5.91 1.93
N GLN A 31 6.58 -5.90 2.64
CA GLN A 31 7.46 -7.04 2.78
C GLN A 31 7.56 -7.45 4.23
N CYS A 32 7.23 -8.70 4.53
CA CYS A 32 7.45 -9.27 5.84
C CYS A 32 8.96 -9.46 6.10
N LYS A 33 9.50 -8.86 7.16
CA LYS A 33 10.94 -8.93 7.48
C LYS A 33 11.41 -10.32 7.88
N THR A 34 10.57 -11.11 8.54
CA THR A 34 10.94 -12.45 9.03
C THR A 34 10.95 -13.50 7.92
N THR A 35 9.97 -13.42 7.01
CA THR A 35 9.79 -14.42 5.95
C THR A 35 10.30 -13.96 4.58
N GLY A 36 10.64 -12.67 4.43
CA GLY A 36 11.09 -12.07 3.17
C GLY A 36 10.00 -11.91 2.10
N ARG A 37 8.82 -12.50 2.31
CA ARG A 37 7.70 -12.51 1.36
C ARG A 37 7.11 -11.11 1.17
N TYR A 38 6.53 -10.89 -0.01
CA TYR A 38 5.93 -9.62 -0.42
C TYR A 38 4.46 -9.79 -0.79
N SER A 39 3.70 -8.71 -0.61
CA SER A 39 2.34 -8.56 -1.12
C SER A 39 2.05 -7.10 -1.46
N PHE A 40 1.15 -6.86 -2.42
CA PHE A 40 0.54 -5.55 -2.62
C PHE A 40 -0.69 -5.45 -1.72
N ILE A 41 -0.86 -4.32 -1.05
CA ILE A 41 -1.79 -4.22 0.08
C ILE A 41 -2.85 -3.14 -0.11
N ASN A 42 -3.05 -2.67 -1.35
CA ASN A 42 -3.98 -1.56 -1.59
C ASN A 42 -5.43 -1.93 -1.24
N ASN A 43 -5.81 -3.17 -1.48
CA ASN A 43 -7.13 -3.73 -1.17
C ASN A 43 -7.35 -4.01 0.33
N LEU A 44 -6.33 -3.88 1.16
CA LEU A 44 -6.49 -4.02 2.61
C LEU A 44 -7.45 -2.93 3.11
N ASN A 45 -8.48 -3.30 3.86
CA ASN A 45 -9.48 -2.37 4.40
C ASN A 45 -8.88 -1.15 5.11
N ALA A 46 -7.75 -1.34 5.80
CA ALA A 46 -7.01 -0.25 6.44
C ALA A 46 -6.48 0.79 5.45
N ILE A 47 -6.00 0.36 4.27
CA ILE A 47 -5.54 1.24 3.19
C ILE A 47 -6.71 1.91 2.50
N ILE A 48 -7.74 1.14 2.10
CA ILE A 48 -8.96 1.67 1.48
C ILE A 48 -9.54 2.80 2.35
N SER A 49 -9.70 2.53 3.64
CA SER A 49 -10.23 3.50 4.61
C SER A 49 -9.33 4.73 4.73
N ALA A 50 -8.01 4.56 4.84
CA ALA A 50 -7.08 5.66 5.03
C ALA A 50 -6.94 6.57 3.80
N PHE A 51 -7.15 6.03 2.60
CA PHE A 51 -7.14 6.81 1.35
C PHE A 51 -8.51 7.40 0.99
N ASN A 52 -9.57 6.99 1.71
CA ASN A 52 -10.95 7.44 1.53
C ASN A 52 -11.38 7.37 0.05
N VAL A 53 -11.22 6.17 -0.52
CA VAL A 53 -11.59 5.86 -1.91
C VAL A 53 -13.02 5.32 -2.00
N ASN A 54 -13.64 5.45 -3.17
CA ASN A 54 -15.02 5.01 -3.38
C ASN A 54 -15.05 3.50 -3.64
N LEU A 55 -15.60 2.72 -2.71
CA LEU A 55 -15.73 1.26 -2.84
C LEU A 55 -16.65 0.82 -3.99
N ASN A 56 -17.49 1.70 -4.52
CA ASN A 56 -18.29 1.39 -5.72
C ASN A 56 -17.46 1.41 -7.00
N ASP A 57 -16.23 1.92 -6.96
CA ASP A 57 -15.28 1.86 -8.07
C ASP A 57 -14.37 0.64 -7.87
N PHE A 58 -14.62 -0.38 -8.69
CA PHE A 58 -13.98 -1.70 -8.59
C PHE A 58 -12.45 -1.64 -8.69
N ARG A 59 -11.88 -0.59 -9.31
CA ARG A 59 -10.42 -0.40 -9.38
C ARG A 59 -9.77 -0.32 -8.00
N PHE A 60 -10.52 0.03 -6.96
CA PHE A 60 -10.01 0.13 -5.60
C PHE A 60 -10.13 -1.16 -4.78
N CYS A 61 -10.80 -2.19 -5.33
CA CYS A 61 -10.84 -3.54 -4.76
C CYS A 61 -9.61 -4.37 -5.15
N GLU A 62 -8.87 -3.92 -6.16
CA GLU A 62 -7.65 -4.56 -6.66
C GLU A 62 -6.45 -4.30 -5.73
N SER A 63 -5.50 -5.24 -5.71
CA SER A 63 -4.23 -5.10 -4.97
C SER A 63 -3.37 -3.96 -5.53
N ILE A 64 -3.64 -3.50 -6.74
CA ILE A 64 -2.98 -2.40 -7.45
C ILE A 64 -4.06 -1.47 -8.03
N TRP A 65 -3.89 -0.15 -7.89
CA TRP A 65 -4.90 0.81 -8.34
C TRP A 65 -4.50 1.53 -9.64
N ASP A 66 -5.35 1.43 -10.65
CA ASP A 66 -5.31 2.30 -11.83
C ASP A 66 -5.93 3.66 -11.48
N VAL A 67 -5.15 4.72 -11.63
CA VAL A 67 -5.50 6.05 -11.12
C VAL A 67 -5.28 7.12 -12.17
N THR A 68 -6.08 8.19 -12.12
CA THR A 68 -5.84 9.40 -12.91
C THR A 68 -4.61 10.17 -12.40
N SER A 69 -4.12 11.13 -13.18
CA SER A 69 -3.06 12.05 -12.73
C SER A 69 -3.47 12.85 -11.48
N GLN A 70 -4.75 13.22 -11.36
CA GLN A 70 -5.25 13.94 -10.18
C GLN A 70 -5.25 13.05 -8.94
N GLU A 71 -5.73 11.81 -9.08
CA GLU A 71 -5.69 10.81 -8.01
C GLU A 71 -4.26 10.47 -7.61
N THR A 72 -3.34 10.32 -8.57
CA THR A 72 -1.91 10.08 -8.32
C THR A 72 -1.33 11.17 -7.41
N LYS A 73 -1.58 12.45 -7.71
CA LYS A 73 -1.14 13.59 -6.88
C LYS A 73 -1.73 13.54 -5.47
N LYS A 74 -3.04 13.27 -5.36
CA LYS A 74 -3.75 13.14 -4.08
C LYS A 74 -3.18 12.00 -3.25
N PHE A 75 -3.09 10.80 -3.82
CA PHE A 75 -2.62 9.60 -3.13
C PHE A 75 -1.16 9.69 -2.74
N LYS A 76 -0.31 10.30 -3.57
CA LYS A 76 1.08 10.63 -3.19
C LYS A 76 1.16 11.50 -1.94
N ALA A 77 0.30 12.51 -1.80
CA ALA A 77 0.28 13.37 -0.62
C ALA A 77 -0.21 12.62 0.63
N ILE A 78 -1.28 11.82 0.49
CA ILE A 78 -1.82 10.98 1.56
C ILE A 78 -0.77 9.96 2.02
N ALA A 79 -0.16 9.23 1.08
CA ALA A 79 0.88 8.25 1.33
C ALA A 79 2.04 8.83 2.14
N LYS A 80 2.55 10.00 1.74
CA LYS A 80 3.62 10.69 2.50
C LYS A 80 3.22 10.99 3.93
N LYS A 81 2.00 11.44 4.17
CA LYS A 81 1.50 11.72 5.52
C LYS A 81 1.39 10.44 6.34
N LEU A 82 0.68 9.43 5.82
CA LEU A 82 0.42 8.18 6.54
C LEU A 82 1.69 7.41 6.87
N PHE A 83 2.60 7.26 5.91
CA PHE A 83 3.83 6.46 6.09
C PHE A 83 4.98 7.23 6.76
N THR A 84 4.72 8.43 7.27
CA THR A 84 5.59 9.11 8.25
C THR A 84 5.05 9.00 9.68
N ASP A 85 3.78 8.60 9.84
CA ASP A 85 3.13 8.39 11.12
C ASP A 85 3.41 6.97 11.65
N ARG A 86 4.16 6.89 12.76
CA ARG A 86 4.51 5.61 13.38
C ARG A 86 3.30 4.89 13.99
N CYS A 87 2.28 5.62 14.44
CA CYS A 87 1.05 5.03 14.96
C CYS A 87 0.28 4.34 13.83
N PHE A 88 0.15 5.01 12.68
CA PHE A 88 -0.45 4.40 11.50
C PHE A 88 0.32 3.17 11.03
N ILE A 89 1.66 3.23 10.94
CA ILE A 89 2.48 2.08 10.57
C ILE A 89 2.25 0.91 11.54
N SER A 90 2.27 1.17 12.85
CA SER A 90 2.07 0.11 13.86
C SER A 90 0.66 -0.52 13.75
N TYR A 91 -0.36 0.30 13.50
CA TYR A 91 -1.71 -0.16 13.23
C TYR A 91 -1.79 -1.01 11.96
N LEU A 92 -1.20 -0.54 10.86
CA LEU A 92 -1.17 -1.23 9.57
C LEU A 92 -0.47 -2.60 9.69
N GLU A 93 0.66 -2.67 10.39
CA GLU A 93 1.34 -3.94 10.65
C GLU A 93 0.50 -4.93 11.45
N LYS A 94 -0.40 -4.45 12.33
CA LYS A 94 -1.34 -5.34 13.03
C LYS A 94 -2.36 -5.91 12.05
N LYS A 95 -2.90 -5.07 11.16
CA LYS A 95 -3.87 -5.48 10.14
C LYS A 95 -3.29 -6.46 9.13
N LEU A 96 -2.03 -6.29 8.73
CA LEU A 96 -1.36 -7.25 7.86
C LEU A 96 -1.13 -8.62 8.50
N ASP A 97 -0.86 -8.65 9.80
CA ASP A 97 -0.73 -9.94 10.51
C ASP A 97 -2.09 -10.64 10.66
N GLU A 98 -3.17 -9.88 10.89
CA GLU A 98 -4.55 -10.41 10.89
C GLU A 98 -4.90 -11.02 9.52
N ASP A 99 -4.73 -10.25 8.44
CA ASP A 99 -4.96 -10.66 7.04
C ASP A 99 -4.15 -11.91 6.65
N ARG A 100 -2.90 -11.98 7.12
CA ARG A 100 -2.03 -13.14 6.92
C ARG A 100 -2.48 -14.38 7.68
N ILE A 101 -2.99 -14.22 8.90
CA ILE A 101 -3.55 -15.33 9.69
C ILE A 101 -4.79 -15.90 8.99
N GLU A 102 -5.57 -15.03 8.35
CA GLU A 102 -6.78 -15.40 7.60
C GLU A 102 -6.47 -16.04 6.23
N GLY A 103 -5.22 -15.95 5.76
CA GLY A 103 -4.76 -16.60 4.53
C GLY A 103 -5.00 -15.80 3.25
N GLU A 104 -5.46 -14.56 3.37
CA GLU A 104 -5.77 -13.63 2.27
C GLU A 104 -4.51 -13.02 1.63
N TRP A 105 -3.34 -13.34 2.19
CA TRP A 105 -2.08 -12.70 1.81
C TRP A 105 -1.48 -13.30 0.53
N GLU A 106 -1.64 -12.58 -0.58
CA GLU A 106 -1.05 -12.93 -1.88
C GLU A 106 0.48 -12.92 -1.78
N ASN A 107 1.09 -14.10 -1.91
CA ASN A 107 2.55 -14.22 -1.90
C ASN A 107 3.10 -13.99 -3.30
N ILE A 108 3.78 -12.87 -3.50
CA ILE A 108 4.43 -12.58 -4.79
C ILE A 108 5.87 -13.10 -4.73
N SER A 109 6.15 -14.18 -5.45
CA SER A 109 7.49 -14.77 -5.61
C SER A 109 8.31 -13.98 -6.64
N SER A 110 8.61 -12.71 -6.33
CA SER A 110 9.46 -11.82 -7.13
C SER A 110 8.90 -11.42 -8.51
N ILE A 111 9.27 -10.23 -8.96
CA ILE A 111 9.20 -9.79 -10.37
C ILE A 111 10.53 -10.19 -11.01
#